data_AF-A0A3M7TLG0-F1
#
_entry.id   AF-A0A3M7TLG0-F1
#
_cell.length_a   1.000
_cell.length_b   1.000
_cell.length_c   1.000
_cell.angle_alpha   90.00
_cell.angle_beta   90.00
_cell.angle_gamma   90.00
#
_symmetry.space_group_name_H-M   'P 1'
#
loop_
_entity.id
_entity.type
_entity.pdbx_description
1 polymer ?
#
loop_
_entity_poly.entity_id
_entity_poly.type
_entity_poly.pdbx_seq_one_letter_code
_entity_poly.pdbx_strand_id
1 'polypeptide(L)'
;MNLNVNKICVFCGRKPTNKNKEHILPQWLIKLTGDPNRIVNLGFRNDEIIKFSWKNLTAPSCTKCNDRYSTFEEEVKIIIEKITSKELITGNEIIKILNWLDKVRIGLWLNYYFLEKNKACINPRLCIDERIENKDRFLQIHFFGSKTENKGLNAFGVDTFLFQFSPSFFALKINNVLLINGSSDFIISENCGFPYPKKIKSMKNGELFLSDWVYNKVTKMGICGMDLNKAVLTVYQPIQTGNKSSFFKDNDPYLILNCLDFENKVGNIFRVENNILKSINSLDKSLDYERVTGNDSKHIFEIVSQIYNLQIKAIERVNFKPENLFSEAIEVNKQYIDFCYECIKH
;
A
#
# COMPACT_ATOMS: atom_id res chain seq x y z
N MET A 1 -29.10 -4.90 -9.38
CA MET A 1 -28.54 -5.19 -10.72
C MET A 1 -27.40 -6.17 -10.54
N ASN A 2 -27.61 -7.45 -10.83
CA ASN A 2 -26.61 -8.51 -10.69
C ASN A 2 -25.51 -8.32 -11.75
N LEU A 3 -24.42 -7.65 -11.38
CA LEU A 3 -23.20 -7.72 -12.16
C LEU A 3 -22.73 -9.17 -12.13
N ASN A 4 -22.72 -9.83 -13.28
CA ASN A 4 -21.98 -11.06 -13.51
C ASN A 4 -20.50 -10.77 -13.20
N VAL A 5 -20.06 -10.97 -11.96
CA VAL A 5 -18.69 -10.72 -11.46
C VAL A 5 -17.64 -11.60 -12.18
N ASN A 6 -18.09 -12.52 -13.05
CA ASN A 6 -17.23 -13.29 -13.93
C ASN A 6 -16.75 -12.46 -15.13
N LYS A 7 -15.43 -12.19 -15.15
CA LYS A 7 -14.58 -11.85 -16.33
C LYS A 7 -14.35 -10.36 -16.62
N ILE A 8 -13.89 -9.57 -15.64
CA ILE A 8 -13.15 -8.32 -15.93
C ILE A 8 -11.65 -8.56 -15.79
N CYS A 9 -10.85 -7.84 -16.58
CA CYS A 9 -9.41 -7.82 -16.48
C CYS A 9 -9.01 -7.03 -15.23
N VAL A 10 -8.20 -7.64 -14.36
CA VAL A 10 -7.69 -7.03 -13.13
C VAL A 10 -6.91 -5.73 -13.38
N PHE A 11 -6.30 -5.61 -14.56
CA PHE A 11 -5.49 -4.45 -14.92
C PHE A 11 -6.29 -3.27 -15.44
N CYS A 12 -7.16 -3.50 -16.44
CA CYS A 12 -7.83 -2.41 -17.15
C CYS A 12 -9.34 -2.31 -16.89
N GLY A 13 -9.91 -3.19 -16.05
CA GLY A 13 -11.34 -3.19 -15.69
C GLY A 13 -12.29 -3.63 -16.80
N ARG A 14 -11.81 -3.81 -18.04
CA ARG A 14 -12.62 -4.25 -19.20
C ARG A 14 -12.67 -5.77 -19.30
N LYS A 15 -13.59 -6.31 -20.11
CA LYS A 15 -13.63 -7.75 -20.40
C LYS A 15 -12.30 -8.22 -21.01
N PRO A 16 -11.66 -9.30 -20.49
CA PRO A 16 -10.38 -9.77 -20.99
C PRO A 16 -10.43 -10.16 -22.47
N THR A 17 -9.47 -9.67 -23.24
CA THR A 17 -9.15 -10.11 -24.60
C THR A 17 -7.95 -11.04 -24.55
N ASN A 18 -8.00 -12.16 -25.28
CA ASN A 18 -6.99 -13.24 -25.22
C ASN A 18 -6.72 -13.63 -23.75
N LYS A 19 -7.65 -14.37 -23.14
CA LYS A 19 -7.69 -14.55 -21.67
C LYS A 19 -6.39 -15.15 -21.14
N ASN A 20 -5.78 -14.47 -20.18
CA ASN A 20 -4.70 -14.98 -19.36
C ASN A 20 -5.11 -14.97 -17.88
N LYS A 21 -4.32 -15.62 -17.03
CA LYS A 21 -4.45 -15.54 -15.57
C LYS A 21 -3.24 -14.80 -15.03
N GLU A 22 -3.49 -13.69 -14.36
CA GLU A 22 -2.48 -12.91 -13.67
C GLU A 22 -2.21 -13.50 -12.30
N HIS A 23 -0.94 -13.69 -11.93
CA HIS A 23 -0.56 -13.98 -10.54
C HIS A 23 -0.34 -12.66 -9.80
N ILE A 24 -1.19 -12.35 -8.81
CA ILE A 24 -1.09 -11.08 -8.07
C ILE A 24 0.27 -10.95 -7.36
N LEU A 25 0.69 -12.04 -6.72
CA LEU A 25 2.04 -12.19 -6.21
C LEU A 25 2.81 -13.01 -7.25
N PRO A 26 3.89 -12.48 -7.83
CA PRO A 26 4.56 -13.13 -8.95
C PRO A 26 5.17 -14.47 -8.53
N GLN A 27 5.25 -15.41 -9.48
CA GLN A 27 5.75 -16.75 -9.20
C GLN A 27 7.19 -16.76 -8.68
N TRP A 28 8.04 -15.82 -9.14
CA TRP A 28 9.41 -15.69 -8.64
C TRP A 28 9.43 -15.35 -7.14
N LEU A 29 8.52 -14.50 -6.67
CA LEU A 29 8.42 -14.11 -5.27
C LEU A 29 7.94 -15.29 -4.41
N ILE A 30 6.97 -16.03 -4.92
CA ILE A 30 6.45 -17.24 -4.26
C ILE A 30 7.57 -18.27 -4.08
N LYS A 31 8.38 -18.51 -5.12
CA LYS A 31 9.53 -19.42 -5.09
C LYS A 31 10.66 -18.92 -4.18
N LEU A 32 10.94 -17.61 -4.20
CA LEU A 32 11.97 -16.96 -3.36
C LEU A 32 11.73 -17.16 -1.85
N THR A 33 10.48 -17.40 -1.47
CA THR A 33 10.03 -17.44 -0.08
C THR A 33 9.67 -18.85 0.43
N GLY A 34 10.01 -19.90 -0.33
CA GLY A 34 9.85 -21.30 0.07
C GLY A 34 8.90 -22.08 -0.84
N ASP A 35 8.21 -23.08 -0.28
CA ASP A 35 7.31 -23.97 -1.05
C ASP A 35 6.16 -23.18 -1.73
N PRO A 36 6.06 -23.18 -3.07
CA PRO A 36 4.98 -22.52 -3.78
C PRO A 36 3.58 -23.03 -3.48
N ASN A 37 3.46 -24.27 -2.99
CA ASN A 37 2.16 -24.88 -2.67
C ASN A 37 1.77 -24.68 -1.20
N ARG A 38 2.55 -23.92 -0.41
CA ARG A 38 2.20 -23.60 0.99
C ARG A 38 0.79 -23.04 1.10
N ILE A 39 0.09 -23.49 2.13
CA ILE A 39 -1.26 -23.05 2.46
C ILE A 39 -1.17 -21.94 3.49
N VAL A 40 -1.84 -20.83 3.22
CA VAL A 40 -2.03 -19.70 4.12
C VAL A 40 -3.50 -19.53 4.46
N ASN A 41 -3.77 -18.85 5.57
CA ASN A 41 -5.12 -18.49 5.99
C ASN A 41 -5.43 -17.09 5.44
N LEU A 42 -6.45 -16.97 4.59
CA LEU A 42 -6.85 -15.71 3.94
C LEU A 42 -8.26 -15.29 4.38
N GLY A 43 -8.41 -14.91 5.63
CA GLY A 43 -9.68 -14.45 6.19
C GLY A 43 -10.68 -15.57 6.50
N PHE A 44 -11.96 -15.19 6.62
CA PHE A 44 -13.04 -16.06 7.08
C PHE A 44 -14.28 -15.98 6.18
N ARG A 45 -14.86 -17.14 5.88
CA ARG A 45 -16.15 -17.28 5.18
C ARG A 45 -17.12 -18.06 6.06
N ASN A 46 -18.20 -17.42 6.49
CA ASN A 46 -19.20 -18.04 7.39
C ASN A 46 -18.54 -18.69 8.61
N ASP A 47 -17.62 -17.97 9.26
CA ASP A 47 -16.81 -18.41 10.40
C ASP A 47 -15.81 -19.55 10.12
N GLU A 48 -15.69 -20.01 8.87
CA GLU A 48 -14.65 -20.95 8.45
C GLU A 48 -13.40 -20.22 7.92
N ILE A 49 -12.21 -20.67 8.35
CA ILE A 49 -10.94 -20.16 7.85
C ILE A 49 -10.78 -20.53 6.37
N ILE A 50 -10.57 -19.52 5.52
CA ILE A 50 -10.28 -19.74 4.10
C ILE A 50 -8.81 -20.17 3.98
N LYS A 51 -8.58 -21.46 3.71
CA LYS A 51 -7.25 -22.01 3.41
C LYS A 51 -6.96 -21.87 1.92
N PHE A 52 -5.83 -21.26 1.58
CA PHE A 52 -5.50 -20.95 0.20
C PHE A 52 -4.00 -21.00 -0.09
N SER A 53 -3.62 -21.35 -1.31
CA SER A 53 -2.22 -21.30 -1.74
C SER A 53 -1.95 -20.04 -2.56
N TRP A 54 -0.90 -19.29 -2.24
CA TRP A 54 -0.51 -18.09 -3.01
C TRP A 54 -0.36 -18.37 -4.51
N LYS A 55 0.08 -19.58 -4.89
CA LYS A 55 0.20 -20.00 -6.29
C LYS A 55 -1.14 -19.98 -7.03
N ASN A 56 -2.24 -20.23 -6.33
CA ASN A 56 -3.57 -20.21 -6.92
C ASN A 56 -4.19 -18.80 -6.94
N LEU A 57 -3.52 -17.79 -6.36
CA LEU A 57 -4.04 -16.43 -6.26
C LEU A 57 -3.92 -15.73 -7.60
N THR A 58 -4.88 -16.02 -8.46
CA THR A 58 -4.90 -15.56 -9.83
C THR A 58 -6.16 -14.79 -10.16
N ALA A 59 -6.01 -13.75 -10.97
CA ALA A 59 -7.12 -12.95 -11.47
C ALA A 59 -7.19 -12.99 -13.01
N PRO A 60 -8.39 -12.84 -13.61
CA PRO A 60 -8.49 -12.74 -15.07
C PRO A 60 -7.75 -11.50 -15.59
N SER A 61 -7.01 -11.65 -16.69
CA SER A 61 -6.30 -10.55 -17.35
C SER A 61 -6.34 -10.66 -18.87
N CYS A 62 -6.19 -9.53 -19.56
CA CYS A 62 -5.85 -9.53 -20.98
C CYS A 62 -4.38 -9.96 -21.15
N THR A 63 -4.04 -10.75 -22.18
CA THR A 63 -2.64 -11.10 -22.49
C THR A 63 -1.75 -9.85 -22.56
N LYS A 64 -2.12 -8.84 -23.35
CA LYS A 64 -1.33 -7.59 -23.49
C LYS A 64 -1.09 -6.87 -22.16
N CYS A 65 -2.09 -6.86 -21.27
CA CYS A 65 -1.93 -6.23 -19.95
C CYS A 65 -0.94 -7.04 -19.11
N ASN A 66 -1.11 -8.36 -19.06
CA ASN A 66 -0.24 -9.27 -18.31
C ASN A 66 1.22 -9.20 -18.82
N ASP A 67 1.44 -9.28 -20.13
CA ASP A 67 2.77 -9.24 -20.74
C ASP A 67 3.54 -7.95 -20.38
N ARG A 68 2.85 -6.79 -20.39
CA ARG A 68 3.44 -5.51 -19.97
C ARG A 68 3.94 -5.56 -18.52
N TYR A 69 3.18 -6.18 -17.62
CA TYR A 69 3.58 -6.29 -16.21
C TYR A 69 4.63 -7.37 -15.97
N SER A 70 4.72 -8.40 -16.82
CA SER A 70 5.76 -9.43 -16.71
C SER A 70 7.16 -8.82 -16.79
N THR A 71 7.43 -7.97 -17.79
CA THR A 71 8.73 -7.27 -17.92
C THR A 71 8.99 -6.35 -16.73
N PHE A 72 7.98 -5.59 -16.30
CA PHE A 72 8.10 -4.73 -15.12
C PHE A 72 8.43 -5.52 -13.84
N GLU A 73 7.82 -6.68 -13.65
CA GLU A 73 8.09 -7.51 -12.47
C GLU A 73 9.46 -8.21 -12.48
N GLU A 74 10.05 -8.44 -13.66
CA GLU A 74 11.44 -8.90 -13.76
C GLU A 74 12.42 -7.84 -13.24
N GLU A 75 12.16 -6.56 -13.52
CA GLU A 75 12.96 -5.47 -12.96
C GLU A 75 12.78 -5.35 -11.45
N VAL A 76 11.54 -5.46 -10.96
CA VAL A 76 11.23 -5.41 -9.53
C VAL A 76 11.85 -6.59 -8.78
N LYS A 77 11.91 -7.78 -9.39
CA LYS A 77 12.56 -8.95 -8.82
C LYS A 77 13.99 -8.64 -8.39
N ILE A 78 14.78 -8.02 -9.28
CA ILE A 78 16.18 -7.66 -9.01
C ILE A 78 16.25 -6.73 -7.79
N ILE A 79 15.36 -5.75 -7.71
CA ILE A 79 15.32 -4.79 -6.61
C ILE A 79 14.92 -5.46 -5.28
N ILE A 80 13.94 -6.36 -5.29
CA ILE A 80 13.55 -7.12 -4.09
C ILE A 80 14.68 -8.05 -3.64
N GLU A 81 15.40 -8.69 -4.57
CA GLU A 81 16.58 -9.49 -4.25
C GLU A 81 17.65 -8.63 -3.56
N LYS A 82 17.96 -7.43 -4.09
CA LYS A 82 18.85 -6.45 -3.43
C LYS A 82 18.40 -6.13 -2.00
N ILE A 83 17.13 -5.79 -1.80
CA ILE A 83 16.57 -5.45 -0.48
C ILE A 83 16.69 -6.63 0.49
N THR A 84 16.39 -7.85 0.05
CA THR A 84 16.51 -9.05 0.91
C THR A 84 17.97 -9.39 1.26
N SER A 85 18.90 -9.03 0.38
CA SER A 85 20.35 -9.07 0.63
C SER A 85 20.86 -7.87 1.45
N LYS A 86 19.98 -6.92 1.81
CA LYS A 86 20.30 -5.66 2.51
C LYS A 86 21.24 -4.75 1.71
N GLU A 87 21.26 -4.89 0.39
CA GLU A 87 21.96 -3.97 -0.50
C GLU A 87 21.18 -2.65 -0.63
N LEU A 88 21.92 -1.57 -0.89
CA LEU A 88 21.32 -0.24 -1.04
C LEU A 88 20.53 -0.13 -2.34
N ILE A 89 19.46 0.65 -2.29
CA ILE A 89 18.59 0.94 -3.44
C ILE A 89 18.57 2.43 -3.74
N THR A 90 18.25 2.79 -4.98
CA THR A 90 18.16 4.18 -5.44
C THR A 90 16.73 4.72 -5.37
N GLY A 91 16.56 6.04 -5.52
CA GLY A 91 15.23 6.65 -5.61
C GLY A 91 14.40 6.13 -6.80
N ASN A 92 15.05 5.88 -7.94
CA ASN A 92 14.41 5.28 -9.12
C ASN A 92 13.93 3.84 -8.85
N GLU A 93 14.72 3.05 -8.12
CA GLU A 93 14.30 1.71 -7.69
C GLU A 93 13.11 1.76 -6.70
N ILE A 94 13.08 2.75 -5.80
CA ILE A 94 11.96 2.98 -4.89
C ILE A 94 10.67 3.28 -5.64
N ILE A 95 10.70 4.12 -6.68
CA ILE A 95 9.52 4.41 -7.51
C ILE A 95 8.97 3.11 -8.13
N LYS A 96 9.85 2.25 -8.66
CA LYS A 96 9.44 0.94 -9.21
C LYS A 96 8.81 0.05 -8.14
N ILE A 97 9.35 0.00 -6.93
CA ILE A 97 8.75 -0.73 -5.80
C ILE A 97 7.37 -0.15 -5.46
N LEU A 98 7.22 1.18 -5.40
CA LEU A 98 5.93 1.81 -5.11
C LEU A 98 4.87 1.48 -6.17
N ASN A 99 5.24 1.52 -7.46
CA ASN A 99 4.37 1.12 -8.57
C ASN A 99 3.97 -0.36 -8.47
N TRP A 100 4.92 -1.22 -8.07
CA TRP A 100 4.64 -2.63 -7.85
C TRP A 100 3.75 -2.88 -6.63
N LEU A 101 3.95 -2.15 -5.53
CA LEU A 101 3.10 -2.26 -4.35
C LEU A 101 1.68 -1.74 -4.61
N ASP A 102 1.51 -0.75 -5.49
CA ASP A 102 0.19 -0.34 -5.99
C ASP A 102 -0.51 -1.50 -6.72
N LYS A 103 0.21 -2.18 -7.63
CA LYS A 103 -0.27 -3.40 -8.31
C LYS A 103 -0.66 -4.48 -7.29
N VAL A 104 0.25 -4.83 -6.39
CA VAL A 104 0.04 -5.91 -5.40
C VAL A 104 -1.16 -5.59 -4.52
N ARG A 105 -1.26 -4.38 -3.98
CA ARG A 105 -2.35 -3.94 -3.08
C ARG A 105 -3.73 -4.05 -3.74
N ILE A 106 -3.88 -3.50 -4.95
CA ILE A 106 -5.16 -3.56 -5.67
C ILE A 106 -5.45 -4.98 -6.15
N GLY A 107 -4.43 -5.73 -6.56
CA GLY A 107 -4.57 -7.14 -6.90
C GLY A 107 -5.06 -7.99 -5.72
N LEU A 108 -4.51 -7.78 -4.52
CA LEU A 108 -4.93 -8.44 -3.28
C LEU A 108 -6.37 -8.05 -2.93
N TRP A 109 -6.69 -6.75 -2.98
CA TRP A 109 -8.03 -6.23 -2.75
C TRP A 109 -9.08 -6.88 -3.67
N LEU A 110 -8.82 -6.89 -4.99
CA LEU A 110 -9.72 -7.51 -5.97
C LEU A 110 -9.85 -9.04 -5.75
N ASN A 111 -8.78 -9.71 -5.34
CA ASN A 111 -8.85 -11.15 -5.08
C ASN A 111 -9.68 -11.47 -3.84
N TYR A 112 -9.52 -10.74 -2.74
CA TYR A 112 -10.36 -10.93 -1.55
C TYR A 112 -11.83 -10.63 -1.86
N TYR A 113 -12.09 -9.57 -2.64
CA TYR A 113 -13.43 -9.30 -3.17
C TYR A 113 -14.02 -10.50 -3.92
N PHE A 114 -13.24 -11.19 -4.75
CA PHE A 114 -13.69 -12.40 -5.47
C PHE A 114 -13.82 -13.62 -4.56
N LEU A 115 -12.86 -13.87 -3.66
CA LEU A 115 -12.83 -15.03 -2.76
C LEU A 115 -13.98 -14.98 -1.75
N GLU A 116 -14.26 -13.80 -1.19
CA GLU A 116 -15.32 -13.57 -0.21
C GLU A 116 -16.68 -13.26 -0.85
N LYS A 117 -16.77 -13.31 -2.18
CA LYS A 117 -18.00 -13.04 -2.96
C LYS A 117 -18.66 -11.71 -2.60
N ASN A 118 -17.87 -10.66 -2.48
CA ASN A 118 -18.33 -9.32 -2.13
C ASN A 118 -19.06 -9.25 -0.77
N LYS A 119 -18.45 -9.79 0.29
CA LYS A 119 -18.97 -9.70 1.67
C LYS A 119 -19.29 -8.27 2.10
N ALA A 120 -18.48 -7.30 1.64
CA ALA A 120 -18.67 -5.89 1.94
C ALA A 120 -19.78 -5.20 1.13
N CYS A 121 -20.45 -5.92 0.22
CA CYS A 121 -21.49 -5.39 -0.67
C CYS A 121 -21.04 -4.12 -1.45
N ILE A 122 -19.73 -4.01 -1.72
CA ILE A 122 -19.13 -2.91 -2.48
C ILE A 122 -19.24 -3.19 -3.98
N ASN A 123 -19.32 -2.15 -4.79
CA ASN A 123 -19.16 -2.30 -6.24
C ASN A 123 -17.74 -1.84 -6.61
N PRO A 124 -16.82 -2.75 -6.97
CA PRO A 124 -15.44 -2.37 -7.24
C PRO A 124 -15.39 -1.51 -8.50
N ARG A 125 -14.90 -0.28 -8.35
CA ARG A 125 -14.72 0.68 -9.46
C ARG A 125 -13.25 0.92 -9.79
N LEU A 126 -12.37 0.08 -9.27
CA LEU A 126 -10.93 0.24 -9.39
C LEU A 126 -10.34 -0.99 -10.07
N CYS A 127 -9.45 -0.74 -11.01
CA CYS A 127 -8.49 -1.71 -11.52
C CYS A 127 -7.05 -1.24 -11.23
N ILE A 128 -6.07 -2.11 -11.47
CA ILE A 128 -4.66 -1.80 -11.16
C ILE A 128 -4.19 -0.53 -11.90
N ASP A 129 -4.50 -0.41 -13.19
CA ASP A 129 -4.02 0.71 -14.02
C ASP A 129 -4.61 2.07 -13.59
N GLU A 130 -5.80 2.07 -12.97
CA GLU A 130 -6.43 3.29 -12.44
C GLU A 130 -5.83 3.75 -11.10
N ARG A 131 -5.01 2.90 -10.45
CA ARG A 131 -4.46 3.20 -9.12
C ARG A 131 -3.00 3.60 -9.14
N ILE A 132 -2.19 2.96 -9.98
CA ILE A 132 -0.75 3.22 -10.04
C ILE A 132 -0.52 4.71 -10.25
N GLU A 133 0.36 5.31 -9.43
CA GLU A 133 0.76 6.72 -9.55
C GLU A 133 -0.39 7.72 -9.51
N ASN A 134 -1.52 7.39 -8.86
CA ASN A 134 -2.68 8.28 -8.80
C ASN A 134 -3.00 8.83 -7.41
N LYS A 135 -2.29 8.38 -6.36
CA LYS A 135 -2.51 8.81 -4.97
C LYS A 135 -1.21 8.87 -4.21
N ASP A 136 -1.18 9.71 -3.18
CA ASP A 136 -0.10 9.73 -2.19
C ASP A 136 0.35 8.31 -1.80
N ARG A 137 1.66 8.12 -1.69
CA ARG A 137 2.27 6.82 -1.40
C ARG A 137 3.23 6.89 -0.23
N PHE A 138 3.33 5.77 0.46
CA PHE A 138 4.17 5.56 1.62
C PHE A 138 4.81 4.18 1.56
N LEU A 139 6.08 4.09 1.95
CA LEU A 139 6.79 2.83 2.12
C LEU A 139 7.68 2.88 3.36
N GLN A 140 7.60 1.83 4.17
CA GLN A 140 8.63 1.47 5.15
C GLN A 140 9.23 0.11 4.81
N ILE A 141 10.56 0.02 4.97
CA ILE A 141 11.30 -1.24 4.88
C ILE A 141 11.83 -1.58 6.28
N HIS A 142 11.50 -2.76 6.78
CA HIS A 142 12.02 -3.29 8.03
C HIS A 142 12.85 -4.56 7.77
N PHE A 143 14.01 -4.66 8.40
CA PHE A 143 14.87 -5.84 8.38
C PHE A 143 14.81 -6.59 9.71
N PHE A 144 14.66 -7.91 9.65
CA PHE A 144 14.71 -8.79 10.82
C PHE A 144 16.03 -9.59 10.85
N GLY A 145 16.48 -9.90 12.07
CA GLY A 145 17.82 -10.42 12.34
C GLY A 145 18.09 -11.83 11.83
N SER A 146 17.10 -12.72 11.86
CA SER A 146 17.29 -14.14 11.52
C SER A 146 16.79 -14.46 10.11
N LYS A 147 17.72 -14.79 9.19
CA LYS A 147 17.41 -15.28 7.82
C LYS A 147 16.81 -16.69 7.82
N THR A 148 17.08 -17.49 8.85
CA THR A 148 16.68 -18.90 8.94
C THR A 148 15.32 -19.08 9.61
N GLU A 149 14.96 -18.27 10.60
CA GLU A 149 13.69 -18.38 11.32
C GLU A 149 12.54 -17.61 10.66
N ASN A 150 12.86 -16.68 9.75
CA ASN A 150 11.86 -15.80 9.15
C ASN A 150 11.56 -16.08 7.68
N LYS A 151 11.84 -17.27 7.14
CA LYS A 151 11.44 -17.59 5.75
C LYS A 151 9.92 -17.56 5.58
N GLY A 152 9.45 -17.10 4.44
CA GLY A 152 8.02 -17.12 4.10
C GLY A 152 7.51 -15.86 3.41
N LEU A 153 6.25 -15.93 2.99
CA LEU A 153 5.52 -14.86 2.33
C LEU A 153 4.18 -14.67 3.03
N ASN A 154 3.91 -13.46 3.51
CA ASN A 154 2.61 -13.13 4.08
C ASN A 154 2.19 -11.71 3.74
N ALA A 155 0.88 -11.47 3.64
CA ALA A 155 0.29 -10.14 3.51
C ALA A 155 -0.56 -9.86 4.76
N PHE A 156 -0.34 -8.72 5.40
CA PHE A 156 -1.04 -8.31 6.62
C PHE A 156 -1.99 -7.15 6.34
N GLY A 157 -3.15 -7.16 7.00
CA GLY A 157 -4.17 -6.12 6.89
C GLY A 157 -5.02 -6.18 5.62
N VAL A 158 -4.81 -7.16 4.73
CA VAL A 158 -5.56 -7.25 3.46
C VAL A 158 -6.91 -7.97 3.58
N ASP A 159 -7.10 -8.70 4.68
CA ASP A 159 -8.28 -9.47 5.06
C ASP A 159 -9.31 -8.67 5.86
N THR A 160 -9.02 -7.41 6.21
CA THR A 160 -9.92 -6.59 7.02
C THR A 160 -11.05 -5.99 6.19
N PHE A 161 -12.20 -5.80 6.83
CA PHE A 161 -13.32 -5.07 6.20
C PHE A 161 -12.94 -3.64 5.83
N LEU A 162 -12.13 -2.96 6.66
CA LEU A 162 -11.65 -1.62 6.36
C LEU A 162 -10.79 -1.57 5.09
N PHE A 163 -9.96 -2.60 4.85
CA PHE A 163 -9.19 -2.72 3.62
C PHE A 163 -10.06 -3.03 2.41
N GLN A 164 -11.09 -3.86 2.57
CA GLN A 164 -12.09 -4.09 1.51
C GLN A 164 -12.82 -2.79 1.15
N PHE A 165 -13.11 -1.93 2.13
CA PHE A 165 -13.74 -0.65 1.85
C PHE A 165 -12.77 0.37 1.24
N SER A 166 -11.56 0.46 1.78
CA SER A 166 -10.50 1.38 1.35
C SER A 166 -9.15 0.65 1.37
N PRO A 167 -8.63 0.20 0.20
CA PRO A 167 -7.36 -0.52 0.12
C PRO A 167 -6.18 0.44 0.34
N SER A 168 -6.03 0.88 1.58
CA SER A 168 -5.20 2.01 2.01
C SER A 168 -3.82 1.54 2.44
N PHE A 169 -3.75 0.73 3.50
CA PHE A 169 -2.49 0.25 4.07
C PHE A 169 -2.46 -1.27 4.14
N PHE A 170 -1.30 -1.85 3.88
CA PHE A 170 -1.01 -3.27 4.09
C PHE A 170 0.48 -3.45 4.36
N ALA A 171 0.88 -4.66 4.76
CA ALA A 171 2.28 -5.03 4.70
C ALA A 171 2.50 -6.35 3.99
N LEU A 172 3.67 -6.48 3.38
CA LEU A 172 4.13 -7.67 2.68
C LEU A 172 5.44 -8.15 3.31
N LYS A 173 5.38 -9.31 3.96
CA LYS A 173 6.57 -10.00 4.48
C LYS A 173 7.18 -10.85 3.39
N ILE A 174 8.46 -10.63 3.13
CA ILE A 174 9.28 -11.37 2.18
C ILE A 174 10.51 -11.87 2.95
N ASN A 175 10.48 -13.13 3.37
CA ASN A 175 11.49 -13.69 4.26
C ASN A 175 11.69 -12.79 5.50
N ASN A 176 12.92 -12.31 5.71
CA ASN A 176 13.34 -11.45 6.82
C ASN A 176 13.17 -9.95 6.52
N VAL A 177 12.38 -9.58 5.51
CA VAL A 177 12.02 -8.20 5.18
C VAL A 177 10.51 -8.03 5.35
N LEU A 178 10.08 -6.92 5.92
CA LEU A 178 8.68 -6.48 5.90
C LEU A 178 8.59 -5.13 5.21
N LEU A 179 7.77 -5.06 4.17
CA LEU A 179 7.42 -3.83 3.46
C LEU A 179 6.07 -3.37 3.99
N ILE A 180 5.99 -2.23 4.65
CA ILE A 180 4.70 -1.58 4.94
C ILE A 180 4.44 -0.59 3.83
N ASN A 181 3.27 -0.66 3.21
CA ASN A 181 2.88 0.25 2.16
C ASN A 181 1.55 0.91 2.48
N GLY A 182 1.47 2.20 2.14
CA GLY A 182 0.26 2.97 2.21
C GLY A 182 0.04 3.71 0.90
N SER A 183 -1.20 3.78 0.44
CA SER A 183 -1.58 4.78 -0.55
C SER A 183 -3.06 5.12 -0.50
N SER A 184 -3.36 6.40 -0.35
CA SER A 184 -4.73 6.91 -0.34
C SER A 184 -4.73 8.41 -0.59
N ASP A 185 -5.91 9.00 -0.76
CA ASP A 185 -6.05 10.43 -0.99
C ASP A 185 -5.45 11.26 0.17
N PHE A 186 -4.45 12.09 -0.14
CA PHE A 186 -3.84 13.08 0.75
C PHE A 186 -3.22 12.54 2.05
N ILE A 187 -2.84 11.25 2.13
CA ILE A 187 -2.30 10.64 3.36
C ILE A 187 -0.97 11.25 3.82
N ILE A 188 -0.15 11.76 2.88
CA ILE A 188 1.16 12.37 3.19
C ILE A 188 1.38 13.73 2.52
N SER A 189 0.42 14.24 1.74
CA SER A 189 0.52 15.55 1.09
C SER A 189 0.83 16.66 2.10
N GLU A 190 0.13 16.65 3.24
CA GLU A 190 0.44 17.56 4.35
C GLU A 190 1.86 17.38 4.88
N ASN A 191 2.29 16.13 5.07
CA ASN A 191 3.61 15.78 5.58
C ASN A 191 4.75 16.26 4.69
N CYS A 192 4.54 16.24 3.37
CA CYS A 192 5.49 16.68 2.37
C CYS A 192 5.37 18.18 2.05
N GLY A 193 4.54 18.95 2.78
CA GLY A 193 4.35 20.37 2.53
C GLY A 193 3.52 20.71 1.28
N PHE A 194 2.86 19.74 0.65
CA PHE A 194 2.00 19.93 -0.52
C PHE A 194 0.61 20.46 -0.11
N PRO A 195 -0.16 21.10 -1.02
CA PRO A 195 -1.54 21.49 -0.73
C PRO A 195 -2.40 20.29 -0.34
N TYR A 196 -3.22 20.39 0.70
CA TYR A 196 -4.09 19.30 1.13
C TYR A 196 -5.43 19.81 1.68
N PRO A 197 -6.52 19.02 1.58
CA PRO A 197 -7.80 19.37 2.17
C PRO A 197 -7.82 18.98 3.66
N LYS A 198 -8.29 19.89 4.53
CA LYS A 198 -8.58 19.55 5.94
C LYS A 198 -9.84 18.72 6.11
N LYS A 199 -10.79 18.84 5.18
CA LYS A 199 -12.05 18.09 5.21
C LYS A 199 -12.17 17.21 3.98
N ILE A 200 -12.27 15.90 4.21
CA ILE A 200 -12.50 14.89 3.19
C ILE A 200 -13.80 14.17 3.56
N LYS A 201 -14.78 14.20 2.67
CA LYS A 201 -16.06 13.49 2.86
C LYS A 201 -16.30 12.57 1.67
N SER A 202 -16.68 11.33 1.94
CA SER A 202 -17.12 10.43 0.88
C SER A 202 -18.58 10.73 0.52
N MET A 203 -18.86 10.83 -0.77
CA MET A 203 -20.18 11.04 -1.34
C MET A 203 -20.84 9.70 -1.68
N LYS A 204 -22.17 9.66 -1.81
CA LYS A 204 -22.91 8.41 -2.14
C LYS A 204 -22.47 7.74 -3.45
N ASN A 205 -21.97 8.54 -4.39
CA ASN A 205 -21.44 8.05 -5.65
C ASN A 205 -19.97 7.58 -5.53
N GLY A 206 -19.36 7.56 -4.34
CA GLY A 206 -17.97 7.16 -4.12
C GLY A 206 -16.94 8.25 -4.40
N GLU A 207 -17.35 9.42 -4.91
CA GLU A 207 -16.45 10.56 -5.07
C GLU A 207 -16.12 11.18 -3.71
N LEU A 208 -14.99 11.89 -3.65
CA LEU A 208 -14.60 12.64 -2.46
C LEU A 208 -14.96 14.11 -2.63
N PHE A 209 -15.70 14.65 -1.66
CA PHE A 209 -15.84 16.08 -1.47
C PHE A 209 -14.68 16.59 -0.61
N LEU A 210 -13.89 17.51 -1.19
CA LEU A 210 -12.68 18.05 -0.60
C LEU A 210 -12.86 19.55 -0.31
N SER A 211 -12.68 19.97 0.94
CA SER A 211 -12.78 21.38 1.33
C SER A 211 -11.72 21.78 2.35
N ASP A 212 -11.69 23.08 2.65
CA ASP A 212 -10.80 23.68 3.66
C ASP A 212 -9.32 23.40 3.35
N TRP A 213 -8.93 23.71 2.13
CA TRP A 213 -7.58 23.50 1.63
C TRP A 213 -6.56 24.33 2.39
N VAL A 214 -5.41 23.71 2.68
CA VAL A 214 -4.28 24.32 3.36
C VAL A 214 -3.00 24.06 2.58
N TYR A 215 -2.10 25.02 2.63
CA TYR A 215 -0.80 24.93 2.00
C TYR A 215 0.23 25.75 2.79
N ASN A 216 1.04 25.08 3.59
CA ASN A 216 1.99 25.72 4.53
C ASN A 216 3.46 25.41 4.22
N LYS A 217 3.78 24.52 3.27
CA LYS A 217 5.14 24.20 2.82
C LYS A 217 6.07 23.67 3.93
N VAL A 218 5.50 23.20 5.03
CA VAL A 218 6.25 22.64 6.16
C VAL A 218 6.24 21.12 6.04
N THR A 219 7.43 20.51 6.16
CA THR A 219 7.51 19.05 6.26
C THR A 219 7.32 18.59 7.70
N LYS A 220 6.62 17.47 7.88
CA LYS A 220 6.43 16.84 9.19
C LYS A 220 6.41 15.31 9.07
N MET A 221 6.84 14.63 10.12
CA MET A 221 6.85 13.17 10.18
C MET A 221 5.48 12.60 10.59
N GLY A 222 5.35 11.28 10.51
CA GLY A 222 4.15 10.54 10.88
C GLY A 222 3.14 10.45 9.74
N ILE A 223 2.08 9.67 9.94
CA ILE A 223 0.99 9.53 8.97
C ILE A 223 -0.33 9.62 9.72
N CYS A 224 -1.25 10.45 9.25
CA CYS A 224 -2.55 10.64 9.88
C CYS A 224 -2.47 10.98 11.38
N GLY A 225 -1.44 11.72 11.79
CA GLY A 225 -1.21 12.10 13.20
C GLY A 225 -0.65 10.98 14.08
N MET A 226 -0.23 9.86 13.49
CA MET A 226 0.41 8.74 14.18
C MET A 226 1.92 8.74 13.96
N ASP A 227 2.68 8.56 15.04
CA ASP A 227 4.10 8.26 14.97
C ASP A 227 4.33 6.82 14.52
N LEU A 228 5.25 6.64 13.58
CA LEU A 228 5.53 5.35 12.98
C LEU A 228 6.67 4.66 13.72
N ASN A 229 6.62 3.33 13.81
CA ASN A 229 7.79 2.56 14.23
C ASN A 229 8.96 2.85 13.29
N LYS A 230 10.17 2.97 13.86
CA LYS A 230 11.37 3.26 13.07
C LYS A 230 11.67 2.10 12.13
N ALA A 231 11.96 2.44 10.89
CA ALA A 231 12.27 1.53 9.80
C ALA A 231 13.70 1.78 9.33
N VAL A 232 14.30 0.81 8.62
CA VAL A 232 15.62 1.03 8.00
C VAL A 232 15.52 1.99 6.80
N LEU A 233 14.32 2.13 6.22
CA LEU A 233 14.00 3.15 5.23
C LEU A 233 12.53 3.54 5.39
N THR A 234 12.25 4.84 5.43
CA THR A 234 10.90 5.39 5.37
C THR A 234 10.83 6.44 4.27
N VAL A 235 9.89 6.31 3.33
CA VAL A 235 9.70 7.26 2.23
C VAL A 235 8.23 7.61 2.00
N TYR A 236 7.99 8.85 1.59
CA TYR A 236 6.71 9.43 1.21
C TYR A 236 6.78 9.93 -0.24
N GLN A 237 5.67 9.85 -0.96
CA GLN A 237 5.57 10.45 -2.29
C GLN A 237 4.19 11.06 -2.48
N PRO A 238 4.05 12.40 -2.41
CA PRO A 238 2.76 13.06 -2.58
C PRO A 238 2.36 12.99 -4.05
N ILE A 239 1.13 12.57 -4.33
CA ILE A 239 0.60 12.46 -5.69
C ILE A 239 -0.84 12.93 -5.69
N GLN A 240 -1.11 13.92 -6.53
CA GLN A 240 -2.41 14.58 -6.64
C GLN A 240 -2.94 14.57 -8.07
N THR A 241 -2.58 13.54 -8.84
CA THR A 241 -3.02 13.34 -10.23
C THR A 241 -4.56 13.34 -10.31
N GLY A 242 -5.08 14.01 -11.34
CA GLY A 242 -6.54 14.16 -11.55
C GLY A 242 -7.24 15.16 -10.61
N ASN A 243 -6.55 15.69 -9.59
CA ASN A 243 -7.12 16.71 -8.71
C ASN A 243 -7.13 18.08 -9.41
N LYS A 244 -8.30 18.72 -9.47
CA LYS A 244 -8.50 20.06 -10.05
C LYS A 244 -8.24 21.21 -9.06
N SER A 245 -7.56 20.97 -7.94
CA SER A 245 -7.33 22.02 -6.96
C SER A 245 -6.59 23.21 -7.58
N SER A 246 -7.12 24.42 -7.33
CA SER A 246 -6.52 25.69 -7.74
C SER A 246 -5.27 26.08 -6.94
N PHE A 247 -4.87 25.23 -5.97
CA PHE A 247 -3.72 25.45 -5.09
C PHE A 247 -2.41 24.93 -5.69
N PHE A 248 -2.49 24.03 -6.66
CA PHE A 248 -1.37 23.70 -7.53
C PHE A 248 -1.23 24.81 -8.57
N LYS A 249 -0.43 25.83 -8.25
CA LYS A 249 -0.16 26.97 -9.15
C LYS A 249 1.09 26.71 -9.95
N ASP A 250 1.03 26.96 -11.27
CA ASP A 250 2.11 26.66 -12.22
C ASP A 250 3.45 27.32 -11.90
N ASN A 251 3.45 28.39 -11.11
CA ASN A 251 4.64 29.16 -10.74
C ASN A 251 5.07 28.99 -9.27
N ASP A 252 4.62 27.95 -8.56
CA ASP A 252 5.05 27.75 -7.17
C ASP A 252 6.45 27.12 -7.08
N PRO A 253 7.48 27.85 -6.59
CA PRO A 253 8.84 27.34 -6.56
C PRO A 253 9.02 26.09 -5.71
N TYR A 254 8.22 25.95 -4.64
CA TYR A 254 8.30 24.79 -3.77
C TYR A 254 7.83 23.52 -4.49
N LEU A 255 6.71 23.61 -5.22
CA LEU A 255 6.16 22.49 -5.97
C LEU A 255 7.06 22.16 -7.17
N ILE A 256 7.59 23.17 -7.87
CA ILE A 256 8.54 22.96 -8.98
C ILE A 256 9.78 22.17 -8.50
N LEU A 257 10.33 22.51 -7.33
CA LEU A 257 11.51 21.82 -6.79
C LEU A 257 11.22 20.43 -6.21
N ASN A 258 9.96 20.16 -5.84
CA ASN A 258 9.59 18.94 -5.13
C ASN A 258 8.66 18.02 -5.92
N CYS A 259 8.46 18.26 -7.22
CA CYS A 259 7.75 17.36 -8.13
C CYS A 259 8.72 16.66 -9.08
N LEU A 260 8.47 15.37 -9.36
CA LEU A 260 9.08 14.65 -10.48
C LEU A 260 8.41 15.02 -11.79
N ASP A 261 7.09 15.16 -11.72
CA ASP A 261 6.26 15.55 -12.84
C ASP A 261 5.27 16.58 -12.31
N PHE A 262 5.58 17.84 -12.58
CA PHE A 262 4.78 18.96 -12.11
C PHE A 262 3.42 19.00 -12.80
N GLU A 263 3.35 18.70 -14.10
CA GLU A 263 2.13 18.74 -14.90
C GLU A 263 1.11 17.70 -14.41
N ASN A 264 1.59 16.49 -14.12
CA ASN A 264 0.76 15.40 -13.60
C ASN A 264 0.66 15.39 -12.07
N LYS A 265 1.23 16.39 -11.39
CA LYS A 265 1.19 16.59 -9.93
C LYS A 265 1.74 15.39 -9.15
N VAL A 266 2.84 14.82 -9.67
CA VAL A 266 3.59 13.72 -9.06
C VAL A 266 4.77 14.31 -8.30
N GLY A 267 4.69 14.25 -6.98
CA GLY A 267 5.75 14.63 -6.08
C GLY A 267 7.01 13.76 -6.19
N ASN A 268 8.12 14.35 -5.81
CA ASN A 268 9.38 13.67 -5.55
C ASN A 268 9.26 12.72 -4.36
N ILE A 269 10.20 11.79 -4.27
CA ILE A 269 10.36 10.95 -3.10
C ILE A 269 10.92 11.80 -1.98
N PHE A 270 10.20 11.85 -0.86
CA PHE A 270 10.68 12.36 0.40
C PHE A 270 11.14 11.19 1.25
N ARG A 271 12.31 11.30 1.86
CA ARG A 271 12.90 10.31 2.73
C ARG A 271 12.98 10.86 4.15
N VAL A 272 12.69 10.01 5.13
CA VAL A 272 13.07 10.27 6.52
C VAL A 272 14.54 9.92 6.70
N GLU A 273 15.30 10.89 7.20
CA GLU A 273 16.72 10.75 7.52
C GLU A 273 17.00 11.54 8.80
N ASN A 274 17.53 10.88 9.83
CA ASN A 274 17.83 11.49 11.12
C ASN A 274 16.60 12.22 11.72
N ASN A 275 15.43 11.60 11.63
CA ASN A 275 14.14 12.16 12.07
C ASN A 275 13.74 13.47 11.35
N ILE A 276 14.23 13.69 10.14
CA ILE A 276 13.84 14.81 9.29
C ILE A 276 13.36 14.28 7.95
N LEU A 277 12.19 14.75 7.51
CA LEU A 277 11.66 14.43 6.19
C LEU A 277 12.22 15.40 5.15
N LYS A 278 12.94 14.88 4.14
CA LYS A 278 13.56 15.67 3.07
C LYS A 278 13.31 15.06 1.69
N SER A 279 13.14 15.91 0.68
CA SER A 279 13.07 15.50 -0.72
C SER A 279 14.42 14.94 -1.19
N ILE A 280 14.41 13.89 -2.00
CA ILE A 280 15.62 13.28 -2.56
C ILE A 280 16.07 14.06 -3.79
N ASN A 281 17.24 14.69 -3.71
CA ASN A 281 17.75 15.54 -4.80
C ASN A 281 18.29 14.77 -6.01
N SER A 282 18.62 13.48 -5.86
CA SER A 282 19.17 12.66 -6.95
C SER A 282 18.65 11.23 -6.83
N LEU A 283 17.80 10.83 -7.78
CA LEU A 283 17.15 9.52 -7.77
C LEU A 283 18.07 8.36 -8.17
N ASP A 284 19.22 8.64 -8.78
CA ASP A 284 20.18 7.61 -9.21
C ASP A 284 21.20 7.25 -8.12
N LYS A 285 21.29 8.05 -7.06
CA LYS A 285 22.19 7.76 -5.94
C LYS A 285 21.58 6.69 -5.05
N SER A 286 22.41 5.72 -4.67
CA SER A 286 22.07 4.75 -3.64
C SER A 286 21.79 5.45 -2.31
N LEU A 287 20.78 4.97 -1.61
CA LEU A 287 20.34 5.52 -0.33
C LEU A 287 20.79 4.60 0.80
N ASP A 288 21.51 5.16 1.76
CA ASP A 288 21.90 4.41 2.97
C ASP A 288 20.67 3.98 3.77
N TYR A 289 20.77 2.90 4.53
CA TYR A 289 19.75 2.50 5.48
C TYR A 289 19.96 3.17 6.85
N GLU A 290 18.88 3.57 7.51
CA GLU A 290 18.91 4.02 8.90
C GLU A 290 19.22 2.86 9.85
N ARG A 291 19.97 3.16 10.91
CA ARG A 291 20.26 2.19 11.98
C ARG A 291 19.06 2.03 12.89
N VAL A 292 18.59 0.80 13.04
CA VAL A 292 17.50 0.40 13.95
C VAL A 292 18.09 -0.52 15.03
N THR A 293 18.24 -0.01 16.24
CA THR A 293 18.85 -0.74 17.38
C THR A 293 18.20 -0.39 18.71
N GLY A 294 18.34 -1.25 19.72
CA GLY A 294 17.81 -0.99 21.06
C GLY A 294 16.29 -0.82 21.03
N ASN A 295 15.79 0.26 21.62
CA ASN A 295 14.35 0.57 21.69
C ASN A 295 13.69 0.80 20.32
N ASP A 296 14.47 1.10 19.27
CA ASP A 296 13.97 1.22 17.91
C ASP A 296 13.66 -0.15 17.29
N SER A 297 14.26 -1.23 17.81
CA SER A 297 14.03 -2.59 17.33
C SER A 297 12.74 -3.13 17.90
N LYS A 298 11.72 -3.23 17.05
CA LYS A 298 10.38 -3.68 17.45
C LYS A 298 10.10 -5.09 16.98
N HIS A 299 9.27 -5.81 17.75
CA HIS A 299 8.78 -7.13 17.36
C HIS A 299 7.91 -7.01 16.11
N ILE A 300 7.87 -8.05 15.26
CA ILE A 300 7.09 -8.00 14.01
C ILE A 300 5.62 -7.70 14.26
N PHE A 301 5.03 -8.25 15.34
CA PHE A 301 3.64 -7.98 15.69
C PHE A 301 3.38 -6.53 16.11
N GLU A 302 4.35 -5.86 16.75
CA GLU A 302 4.25 -4.43 17.06
C GLU A 302 4.24 -3.60 15.77
N ILE A 303 5.11 -3.94 14.83
CA ILE A 303 5.18 -3.28 13.52
C ILE A 303 3.90 -3.55 12.70
N VAL A 304 3.38 -4.78 12.72
CA VAL A 304 2.16 -5.16 12.01
C VAL A 304 0.92 -4.50 12.63
N SER A 305 0.85 -4.33 13.95
CA SER A 305 -0.26 -3.67 14.64
C SER A 305 -0.51 -2.24 14.11
N GLN A 306 0.57 -1.54 13.75
CA GLN A 306 0.52 -0.19 13.18
C GLN A 306 -0.29 -0.14 11.87
N ILE A 307 -0.33 -1.22 11.09
CA ILE A 307 -1.10 -1.29 9.83
C ILE A 307 -2.59 -1.16 10.12
N TYR A 308 -3.10 -1.91 11.09
CA TYR A 308 -4.51 -1.89 11.47
C TYR A 308 -4.92 -0.52 12.02
N ASN A 309 -4.03 0.13 12.79
CA ASN A 309 -4.26 1.48 13.28
C ASN A 309 -4.26 2.51 12.13
N LEU A 310 -3.33 2.40 11.18
CA LEU A 310 -3.28 3.25 10.00
C LEU A 310 -4.54 3.11 9.12
N GLN A 311 -5.08 1.89 9.00
CA GLN A 311 -6.36 1.66 8.32
C GLN A 311 -7.52 2.37 9.02
N ILE A 312 -7.62 2.26 10.35
CA ILE A 312 -8.62 2.98 11.15
C ILE A 312 -8.49 4.48 10.90
N LYS A 313 -7.27 5.03 11.03
CA LYS A 313 -7.01 6.46 10.86
C LYS A 313 -7.32 6.97 9.45
N ALA A 314 -7.05 6.19 8.41
CA ALA A 314 -7.45 6.53 7.05
C ALA A 314 -8.96 6.60 6.90
N ILE A 315 -9.69 5.66 7.49
CA ILE A 315 -11.16 5.65 7.46
C ILE A 315 -11.72 6.82 8.27
N GLU A 316 -11.25 7.05 9.49
CA GLU A 316 -11.71 8.17 10.35
C GLU A 316 -11.49 9.54 9.69
N ARG A 317 -10.41 9.68 8.91
CA ARG A 317 -10.11 10.93 8.18
C ARG A 317 -11.11 11.23 7.07
N VAL A 318 -11.64 10.18 6.44
CA VAL A 318 -12.70 10.30 5.45
C VAL A 318 -14.00 10.22 6.23
N ASN A 319 -14.67 11.35 6.48
CA ASN A 319 -15.87 11.40 7.33
C ASN A 319 -17.05 10.66 6.68
N PHE A 320 -17.02 9.33 6.73
CA PHE A 320 -18.09 8.44 6.33
C PHE A 320 -19.25 8.65 7.28
N LYS A 321 -20.47 8.72 6.75
CA LYS A 321 -21.64 8.62 7.61
C LYS A 321 -21.61 7.21 8.22
N PRO A 322 -21.53 7.07 9.55
CA PRO A 322 -21.41 5.76 10.16
C PRO A 322 -22.71 5.01 9.93
N GLU A 323 -22.69 4.08 8.98
CA GLU A 323 -23.53 2.90 9.06
C GLU A 323 -22.89 1.99 10.13
N ASN A 324 -23.70 1.27 10.92
CA ASN A 324 -23.24 0.43 12.05
C ASN A 324 -22.02 -0.46 11.69
N LEU A 325 -21.92 -0.89 10.42
CA LEU A 325 -20.84 -1.72 9.88
C LEU A 325 -19.43 -1.12 10.02
N PHE A 326 -19.26 0.20 9.90
CA PHE A 326 -17.92 0.80 10.03
C PHE A 326 -17.43 0.82 11.46
N SER A 327 -18.33 1.09 12.41
CA SER A 327 -18.01 1.06 13.83
C SER A 327 -17.61 -0.36 14.26
N GLU A 328 -18.33 -1.37 13.79
CA GLU A 328 -17.98 -2.79 14.00
C GLU A 328 -16.63 -3.14 13.37
N ALA A 329 -16.38 -2.73 12.12
CA ALA A 329 -15.11 -2.99 11.44
C ALA A 329 -13.90 -2.30 12.11
N ILE A 330 -14.08 -1.10 12.65
CA ILE A 330 -13.07 -0.41 13.45
C ILE A 330 -12.77 -1.22 14.71
N GLU A 331 -13.79 -1.74 15.39
CA GLU A 331 -13.61 -2.52 16.61
C GLU A 331 -12.89 -3.84 16.34
N VAL A 332 -13.20 -4.53 15.24
CA VAL A 332 -12.46 -5.72 14.80
C VAL A 332 -10.99 -5.40 14.54
N ASN A 333 -10.66 -4.28 13.89
CA ASN A 333 -9.27 -3.88 13.70
C ASN A 333 -8.56 -3.59 15.04
N LYS A 334 -9.24 -3.07 16.06
CA LYS A 334 -8.66 -2.91 17.40
C LYS A 334 -8.39 -4.26 18.06
N GLN A 335 -9.28 -5.23 17.92
CA GLN A 335 -9.04 -6.59 18.41
C GLN A 335 -7.81 -7.23 17.76
N TYR A 336 -7.56 -6.99 16.48
CA TYR A 336 -6.32 -7.41 15.82
C TYR A 336 -5.07 -6.74 16.40
N ILE A 337 -5.16 -5.47 16.79
CA ILE A 337 -4.08 -4.74 17.48
C ILE A 337 -3.81 -5.39 18.84
N ASP A 338 -4.85 -5.66 19.63
CA ASP A 338 -4.72 -6.31 20.94
C ASP A 338 -4.12 -7.71 20.83
N PHE A 339 -4.58 -8.51 19.87
CA PHE A 339 -4.01 -9.82 19.56
C PHE A 339 -2.51 -9.74 19.22
N CYS A 340 -2.11 -8.74 18.42
CA CYS A 340 -0.69 -8.52 18.12
C CYS A 340 0.13 -8.24 19.39
N TYR A 341 -0.41 -7.47 20.34
CA TYR A 341 0.24 -7.23 21.64
C TYR A 341 0.28 -8.46 22.54
N GLU A 342 -0.72 -9.33 22.49
CA GLU A 342 -0.71 -10.62 23.19
C GLU A 342 0.38 -11.55 22.66
N CYS A 343 0.56 -11.62 21.33
CA CYS A 343 1.62 -12.41 20.71
C CYS A 343 3.05 -11.91 21.01
N ILE A 344 3.23 -10.73 21.60
CA ILE A 344 4.54 -10.23 22.06
C ILE A 344 4.87 -10.78 23.45
N LYS A 345 3.86 -11.13 24.25
CA LYS A 345 4.03 -11.63 25.63
C LYS A 345 4.45 -13.10 25.68
N HIS A 346 4.31 -13.81 24.56
CA HIS A 346 4.66 -15.22 24.36
C HIS A 346 5.82 -15.32 23.39
#